data_AF-A0A924RGS1-F1
#
_entry.id   AF-A0A924RGS1-F1
#
_cell.length_a   1.000
_cell.length_b   1.000
_cell.length_c   1.000
_cell.angle_alpha   90.00
_cell.angle_beta   90.00
_cell.angle_gamma   90.00
#
_symmetry.space_group_name_H-M   'P 1'
#
loop_
_entity.id
_entity.type
_entity.pdbx_description
1 polymer ?
#
loop_
_entity_poly.entity_id
_entity_poly.type
_entity_poly.pdbx_seq_one_letter_code
_entity_poly.pdbx_strand_id
1 'polypeptide(L)' 'MQAPHGDVSVFARGLTQRVGTRLYFGDEPAANAVDPVLTALPGSERRATLIAAPSPDGYCFDIVLQGDHETVFFAV' A
#
# COMPACT_ATOMS: atom_id res chain seq x y z
N MET A 1 2.90 -12.38 12.60
CA MET A 1 3.58 -12.46 11.29
C MET A 1 3.04 -11.36 10.40
N GLN A 2 3.83 -10.86 9.47
CA GLN A 2 3.37 -9.88 8.46
C GLN A 2 3.01 -10.63 7.18
N ALA A 3 1.99 -10.18 6.46
CA ALA A 3 1.63 -10.73 5.15
C ALA A 3 2.74 -10.46 4.12
N PRO A 4 2.81 -11.18 2.99
CA PRO A 4 3.75 -10.84 1.92
C PRO A 4 3.58 -9.39 1.48
N HIS A 5 4.66 -8.61 1.52
CA HIS A 5 4.65 -7.21 1.13
C HIS A 5 6.01 -6.76 0.60
N GLY A 6 6.01 -5.67 -0.16
CA GLY A 6 7.20 -4.92 -0.54
C GLY A 6 7.18 -3.53 0.08
N ASP A 7 8.32 -3.08 0.62
CA ASP A 7 8.50 -1.69 1.02
C ASP A 7 8.81 -0.83 -0.21
N VAL A 8 8.04 0.25 -0.40
CA VAL A 8 8.13 1.13 -1.57
C VAL A 8 8.56 2.53 -1.12
N SER A 9 9.53 3.08 -1.83
CA SER A 9 10.04 4.44 -1.62
C SER A 9 9.75 5.30 -2.83
N VAL A 10 9.04 6.41 -2.65
CA VAL A 10 8.71 7.33 -3.74
C VAL A 10 9.54 8.60 -3.64
N PHE A 11 10.21 8.93 -4.74
CA PHE A 11 10.94 10.17 -4.96
C PHE A 11 10.41 10.83 -6.22
N ALA A 12 10.08 12.13 -6.15
CA ALA A 12 9.57 12.87 -7.30
C ALA A 12 9.84 14.36 -7.15
N ARG A 13 9.86 15.09 -8.27
CA ARG A 13 9.92 16.56 -8.26
C ARG A 13 8.69 17.09 -7.51
N GLY A 14 8.92 17.91 -6.48
CA GLY A 14 7.86 18.47 -5.63
C GLY A 14 7.71 17.76 -4.28
N LEU A 15 8.27 16.57 -4.11
CA LEU A 15 8.41 15.92 -2.80
C LEU A 15 9.71 16.39 -2.14
N THR A 16 9.60 17.14 -1.04
CA THR A 16 10.76 17.66 -0.28
C THR A 16 11.41 16.59 0.61
N GLN A 17 10.66 15.53 0.93
CA GLN A 17 11.12 14.33 1.63
C GLN A 17 10.60 13.09 0.90
N ARG A 18 11.34 11.98 0.97
CA ARG A 18 10.87 10.68 0.48
C ARG A 18 9.64 10.26 1.28
N VAL A 19 8.62 9.75 0.58
CA VAL A 19 7.49 9.08 1.24
C VAL A 19 7.63 7.56 1.10
N GLY A 20 7.42 6.85 2.19
CA GLY A 20 7.45 5.39 2.25
C GLY A 20 6.04 4.82 2.28
N THR A 21 5.77 3.78 1.51
CA THR A 21 4.53 3.00 1.56
C THR A 21 4.84 1.51 1.46
N ARG A 22 3.81 0.66 1.50
CA ARG A 22 3.91 -0.79 1.34
C ARG A 22 2.97 -1.24 0.24
N LEU A 23 3.40 -2.22 -0.53
CA LEU A 23 2.58 -2.96 -1.46
C LEU A 23 2.29 -4.34 -0.87
N TYR A 24 1.01 -4.69 -0.79
CA TYR A 24 0.53 -6.03 -0.46
C TYR A 24 -0.10 -6.66 -1.71
N PHE A 25 -0.26 -7.98 -1.73
CA PHE A 25 -0.74 -8.70 -2.90
C PHE A 25 -2.23 -9.05 -2.78
N GLY A 26 -3.02 -8.77 -3.81
CA GLY A 26 -4.48 -8.96 -3.80
C GLY A 26 -4.95 -10.41 -3.78
N ASP A 27 -4.09 -11.36 -4.10
CA ASP A 27 -4.32 -12.81 -4.02
C ASP A 27 -3.96 -13.42 -2.65
N GLU A 28 -3.56 -12.60 -1.68
CA GLU A 28 -3.26 -13.01 -0.30
C GLU A 28 -4.30 -12.49 0.74
N PRO A 29 -5.62 -12.62 0.51
CA PRO A 29 -6.63 -11.97 1.35
C PRO A 29 -6.63 -12.49 2.80
N ALA A 30 -6.32 -13.78 3.02
CA ALA A 30 -6.28 -14.36 4.36
C ALA A 30 -5.09 -13.84 5.17
N ALA A 31 -3.91 -13.71 4.55
CA ALA A 31 -2.73 -13.14 5.19
C ALA A 31 -2.93 -11.64 5.46
N ASN A 32 -3.45 -10.91 4.47
CA ASN A 32 -3.72 -9.47 4.58
C ASN A 32 -4.72 -9.15 5.70
N ALA A 33 -5.74 -10.00 5.92
CA ALA A 33 -6.76 -9.80 6.95
C ALA A 33 -6.21 -9.81 8.39
N VAL A 34 -5.09 -10.49 8.61
CA VAL A 34 -4.46 -10.64 9.94
C VAL A 34 -3.14 -9.86 10.07
N ASP A 35 -2.75 -9.12 9.03
CA ASP A 35 -1.51 -8.35 9.04
C ASP A 35 -1.57 -7.19 10.07
N PRO A 36 -0.59 -7.07 10.99
CA PRO A 36 -0.65 -6.07 12.06
C PRO A 36 -0.58 -4.62 11.54
N VAL A 37 0.04 -4.38 10.38
CA VAL A 37 0.13 -3.03 9.80
C VAL A 37 -1.17 -2.68 9.10
N LEU A 38 -1.74 -3.58 8.29
CA LEU A 38 -3.04 -3.36 7.66
C LEU A 38 -4.18 -3.22 8.68
N THR A 39 -4.19 -4.06 9.73
CA THR A 39 -5.24 -4.03 10.76
C THR A 39 -5.19 -2.77 11.63
N ALA A 40 -4.03 -2.14 11.77
CA ALA A 40 -3.89 -0.85 12.46
C ALA A 40 -4.45 0.34 11.67
N LEU A 41 -4.67 0.21 10.36
CA LEU A 41 -5.22 1.29 9.54
C LEU A 41 -6.72 1.49 9.79
N PRO A 42 -7.18 2.76 9.83
CA PRO A 42 -8.59 3.07 10.00
C PRO A 42 -9.36 2.81 8.70
N GLY A 43 -10.39 1.98 8.78
CA GLY A 43 -11.31 1.71 7.67
C GLY A 43 -10.75 0.77 6.59
N SER A 44 -11.65 0.10 5.87
CA SER A 44 -11.30 -0.78 4.75
C SER A 44 -10.78 -0.02 3.53
N GLU A 45 -11.22 1.22 3.32
CA GLU A 45 -10.85 2.04 2.17
C GLU A 45 -9.35 2.37 2.17
N ARG A 46 -8.80 2.79 3.33
CA ARG A 46 -7.36 3.07 3.47
C ARG A 46 -6.52 1.81 3.25
N ARG A 47 -6.98 0.66 3.74
CA ARG A 47 -6.30 -0.63 3.54
C ARG A 47 -6.26 -1.01 2.06
N ALA A 48 -7.36 -0.77 1.33
CA ALA A 48 -7.45 -1.08 -0.09
C ALA A 48 -6.39 -0.32 -0.93
N THR A 49 -5.99 0.90 -0.51
CA THR A 49 -4.94 1.67 -1.20
C THR A 49 -3.56 1.03 -1.16
N LEU A 50 -3.35 0.00 -0.34
CA LEU A 50 -2.08 -0.72 -0.21
C LEU A 50 -2.10 -2.09 -0.92
N ILE A 51 -3.24 -2.50 -1.48
CA ILE A 51 -3.40 -3.82 -2.12
C ILE A 51 -3.20 -3.68 -3.62
N ALA A 52 -2.16 -4.31 -4.15
CA ALA A 52 -1.93 -4.39 -5.59
C ALA A 52 -2.92 -5.37 -6.23
N ALA A 53 -3.58 -4.93 -7.29
CA ALA A 53 -4.54 -5.74 -8.02
C ALA A 53 -3.82 -6.69 -8.99
N PRO A 54 -4.22 -7.97 -9.08
CA PRO A 54 -3.73 -8.85 -10.13
C PRO A 54 -3.99 -8.27 -11.52
N SER A 55 -3.01 -8.39 -12.41
CA SER A 55 -3.09 -7.98 -13.81
C SER A 55 -2.57 -9.11 -14.71
N PRO A 56 -2.81 -9.08 -16.03
CA PRO A 56 -2.36 -10.15 -16.93
C PRO A 56 -0.85 -10.45 -16.86
N ASP A 57 -0.04 -9.43 -16.58
CA ASP A 57 1.43 -9.51 -16.56
C ASP A 57 2.02 -9.43 -15.14
N GLY A 58 1.19 -9.54 -14.08
CA GLY A 58 1.65 -9.49 -12.70
C GLY A 58 0.67 -8.77 -11.78
N TYR A 59 1.10 -7.67 -11.16
CA TYR A 59 0.26 -6.86 -10.29
C TYR A 59 0.36 -5.38 -10.67
N CYS A 60 -0.76 -4.68 -10.59
CA CYS A 60 -0.85 -3.23 -10.75
C CYS A 60 -1.00 -2.57 -9.38
N PHE A 61 -0.19 -1.56 -9.10
CA PHE A 61 -0.24 -0.79 -7.87
C PHE A 61 -0.11 0.69 -8.17
N ASP A 62 -1.25 1.37 -8.13
CA ASP A 62 -1.32 2.80 -8.36
C ASP A 62 -0.99 3.56 -7.07
N ILE A 63 -0.10 4.55 -7.20
CA ILE A 63 0.28 5.43 -6.10
C ILE A 63 -0.37 6.79 -6.32
N VAL A 64 -1.35 7.12 -5.48
CA VAL A 64 -2.01 8.42 -5.45
C VAL A 64 -1.37 9.26 -4.35
N LEU A 65 -0.59 10.26 -4.75
CA LEU A 65 0.16 11.11 -3.81
C LEU A 65 -0.72 12.04 -2.98
N GLN A 66 -1.87 12.45 -3.51
CA GLN A 66 -2.79 13.37 -2.83
C GLN A 66 -4.20 13.27 -3.42
N GLY A 67 -5.23 13.39 -2.56
CA GLY A 67 -6.63 13.54 -2.96
C GLY A 67 -7.48 12.30 -2.71
N ASP A 68 -8.47 12.07 -3.56
CA ASP A 68 -9.35 10.90 -3.42
C ASP A 68 -8.54 9.62 -3.62
N HIS A 69 -8.75 8.65 -2.72
CA HIS A 69 -8.00 7.38 -2.69
C HIS A 69 -6.48 7.58 -2.49
N GLU A 70 -6.06 8.65 -1.81
CA GLU A 70 -4.66 8.87 -1.43
C GLU A 70 -4.05 7.62 -0.77
N THR A 71 -2.93 7.17 -1.33
CA THR A 71 -2.19 6.00 -0.85
C THR A 71 -1.71 6.24 0.57
N VAL A 72 -1.83 5.23 1.43
CA VAL A 72 -1.29 5.33 2.78
C VAL A 72 0.24 5.44 2.72
N PHE A 73 0.80 6.53 3.25
CA PHE A 73 2.23 6.69 3.49
C PHE A 73 2.54 6.60 4.98
N PHE A 74 3.68 5.99 5.31
CA PHE A 74 4.15 5.81 6.68
C PHE A 74 5.22 6.85 7.00
N ALA A 75 5.11 7.48 8.17
CA ALA A 75 6.19 8.23 8.77
C ALA A 75 7.17 7.21 9.38
N VAL A 76 8.38 7.14 8.82
CA VAL A 76 9.49 6.31 9.32
C VAL A 76 10.60 7.24 9.79
#